data_AF-A0A0K8NVM0-F1
#
_entry.id   AF-A0A0K8NVM0-F1
#
_cell.length_a   1.000
_cell.length_b   1.000
_cell.length_c   1.000
_cell.angle_alpha   90.00
_cell.angle_beta   90.00
_cell.angle_gamma   90.00
#
_symmetry.space_group_name_H-M   'P 1'
#
loop_
_entity.id
_entity.type
_entity.pdbx_description
1 polymer ?
#
loop_
_entity_poly.entity_id
_entity_poly.type
_entity_poly.pdbx_seq_one_letter_code
_entity_poly.pdbx_strand_id
1 'polypeptide(L)'
;MPTAQDALPPADTSAPALLAAAEPPWLAVARGELGVCTAGPGACHPRIAGYHATTALRGRDDKVAWCSSFVQWCLDQVGIAGTGSGLARSWLGWGLALEAPRPGCIAVLSREDPAGWKGHVGFFLREEAGRLHLLGGNQLDAVREHDYPAGTLLGWRWPTGWP
;
A
#
# COMPACT_ATOMS: atom_id res chain seq x y z
N MET A 1 -21.49 -54.25 39.04
CA MET A 1 -22.28 -53.00 38.92
C MET A 1 -21.28 -51.84 38.93
N PRO A 2 -20.98 -51.24 37.77
CA PRO A 2 -19.92 -50.25 37.61
C PRO A 2 -20.45 -48.83 37.82
N THR A 3 -19.61 -47.92 38.32
CA THR A 3 -19.70 -46.51 37.91
C THR A 3 -18.28 -46.05 37.56
N ALA A 4 -18.15 -45.65 36.31
CA ALA A 4 -16.91 -45.35 35.63
C ALA A 4 -16.33 -44.02 36.12
N GLN A 5 -15.00 -43.95 36.11
CA GLN A 5 -14.23 -42.72 36.20
C GLN A 5 -14.57 -41.85 34.99
N ASP A 6 -15.17 -40.68 35.21
CA ASP A 6 -15.23 -39.63 34.19
C ASP A 6 -13.86 -38.96 34.11
N ALA A 7 -12.98 -39.56 33.31
CA ALA A 7 -11.83 -38.86 32.76
C ALA A 7 -12.34 -37.80 31.77
N LEU A 8 -11.97 -36.53 31.99
CA LEU A 8 -12.14 -35.49 30.98
C LEU A 8 -11.48 -35.96 29.67
N PRO A 9 -12.14 -35.85 28.51
CA PRO A 9 -11.49 -36.12 27.24
C PRO A 9 -10.34 -35.11 27.02
N PRO A 10 -9.24 -35.51 26.35
CA PRO A 10 -8.24 -34.55 25.92
C PRO A 10 -8.88 -33.56 24.95
N ALA A 11 -8.64 -32.26 25.17
CA ALA A 11 -9.03 -31.22 24.23
C ALA A 11 -8.16 -31.38 22.97
N ASP A 12 -8.70 -32.09 21.98
CA ASP A 12 -8.06 -32.23 20.69
C ASP A 12 -8.69 -31.27 19.66
N THR A 13 -7.79 -30.46 19.12
CA THR A 13 -7.75 -29.99 17.73
C THR A 13 -8.72 -28.90 17.23
N SER A 14 -8.04 -27.87 16.69
CA SER A 14 -8.46 -26.93 15.62
C SER A 14 -9.45 -25.82 15.99
N ALA A 15 -8.90 -24.67 16.37
CA ALA A 15 -9.51 -23.41 15.98
C ALA A 15 -9.50 -23.34 14.44
N PRO A 16 -10.64 -23.04 13.79
CA PRO A 16 -10.79 -23.22 12.36
C PRO A 16 -9.93 -22.21 11.59
N ALA A 17 -9.41 -22.66 10.45
CA ALA A 17 -8.99 -21.79 9.37
C ALA A 17 -10.18 -20.93 8.91
N LEU A 18 -10.44 -19.80 9.57
CA LEU A 18 -11.48 -18.85 9.17
C LEU A 18 -11.21 -17.43 9.68
N LEU A 19 -10.02 -16.91 9.40
CA LEU A 19 -9.90 -15.50 9.03
C LEU A 19 -9.47 -15.51 7.57
N ALA A 20 -10.42 -15.43 6.65
CA ALA A 20 -10.12 -14.81 5.37
C ALA A 20 -9.42 -13.49 5.72
N ALA A 21 -8.15 -13.33 5.34
CA ALA A 21 -7.35 -12.20 5.81
C ALA A 21 -8.13 -10.92 5.52
N ALA A 22 -8.56 -10.25 6.59
CA ALA A 22 -9.23 -8.96 6.46
C ALA A 22 -8.32 -8.03 5.65
N GLU A 23 -8.93 -7.19 4.81
CA GLU A 23 -8.16 -6.23 4.01
C GLU A 23 -7.18 -5.45 4.92
N PRO A 24 -5.91 -5.28 4.53
CA PRO A 24 -4.96 -4.54 5.35
C PRO A 24 -5.48 -3.14 5.66
N PRO A 25 -5.33 -2.65 6.90
CA PRO A 25 -5.99 -1.41 7.33
C PRO A 25 -5.52 -0.18 6.53
N TRP A 26 -4.26 -0.15 6.08
CA TRP A 26 -3.77 0.93 5.20
C TRP A 26 -4.39 0.89 3.80
N LEU A 27 -4.76 -0.30 3.30
CA LEU A 27 -5.46 -0.42 2.02
C LEU A 27 -6.91 0.08 2.15
N ALA A 28 -7.57 -0.18 3.28
CA ALA A 28 -8.89 0.39 3.57
C ALA A 28 -8.84 1.93 3.63
N VAL A 29 -7.79 2.50 4.25
CA VAL A 29 -7.54 3.95 4.24
C VAL A 29 -7.36 4.49 2.81
N ALA A 30 -6.57 3.81 1.99
CA ALA A 30 -6.36 4.19 0.59
C ALA A 30 -7.67 4.22 -0.22
N ARG A 31 -8.58 3.27 0.04
CA ARG A 31 -9.91 3.25 -0.60
C ARG A 31 -10.78 4.43 -0.18
N GLY A 32 -10.67 4.87 1.07
CA GLY A 32 -11.38 6.04 1.57
C GLY A 32 -11.02 7.35 0.85
N GLU A 33 -9.87 7.40 0.19
CA GLU A 33 -9.39 8.57 -0.55
C GLU A 33 -9.66 8.51 -2.07
N LEU A 34 -10.38 7.49 -2.55
CA LEU A 34 -10.74 7.36 -3.96
C LEU A 34 -11.41 8.62 -4.51
N GLY A 35 -10.93 9.09 -5.66
CA GLY A 35 -11.47 10.26 -6.34
C GLY A 35 -10.81 11.59 -5.96
N VAL A 36 -9.98 11.65 -4.91
CA VAL A 36 -9.15 12.83 -4.64
C VAL A 36 -8.27 13.12 -5.85
N CYS A 37 -8.36 14.32 -6.41
CA CYS A 37 -7.62 14.73 -7.60
C CYS A 37 -6.97 16.10 -7.43
N THR A 38 -6.00 16.42 -8.29
CA THR A 38 -5.33 17.73 -8.27
C THR A 38 -6.34 18.84 -8.55
N ALA A 39 -6.16 19.98 -7.89
CA ALA A 39 -6.92 21.18 -8.14
C ALA A 39 -6.54 21.79 -9.49
N GLY A 40 -7.44 22.61 -10.04
CA GLY A 40 -7.21 23.34 -11.28
C GLY A 40 -6.03 24.33 -11.20
N PRO A 41 -5.69 24.97 -12.34
CA PRO A 41 -4.59 25.93 -12.40
C PRO A 41 -4.71 27.04 -11.35
N GLY A 42 -3.59 27.36 -10.68
CA GLY A 42 -3.54 28.41 -9.64
C GLY A 42 -4.11 28.00 -8.28
N ALA A 43 -4.61 26.77 -8.13
CA ALA A 43 -5.11 26.23 -6.87
C ALA A 43 -4.33 24.97 -6.46
N CYS A 44 -4.39 24.67 -5.17
CA CYS A 44 -3.80 23.48 -4.56
C CYS A 44 -4.87 22.70 -3.79
N HIS A 45 -5.00 21.41 -4.06
CA HIS A 45 -5.94 20.56 -3.34
C HIS A 45 -5.47 20.33 -1.89
N PRO A 46 -6.24 20.72 -0.86
CA PRO A 46 -5.77 20.68 0.53
C PRO A 46 -5.47 19.27 1.04
N ARG A 47 -6.21 18.26 0.56
CA ARG A 47 -5.93 16.84 0.88
C ARG A 47 -4.56 16.39 0.37
N ILE A 48 -4.18 16.75 -0.86
CA ILE A 48 -2.88 16.36 -1.44
C ILE A 48 -1.73 17.11 -0.75
N ALA A 49 -1.93 18.39 -0.40
CA ALA A 49 -1.01 19.10 0.48
C ALA A 49 -0.86 18.41 1.84
N GLY A 50 -1.96 17.87 2.39
CA GLY A 50 -1.96 17.03 3.59
C GLY A 50 -1.15 15.74 3.42
N TYR A 51 -1.20 15.08 2.26
CA TYR A 51 -0.32 13.95 1.96
C TYR A 51 1.14 14.38 2.00
N HIS A 52 1.49 15.48 1.34
CA HIS A 52 2.86 15.99 1.33
C HIS A 52 3.41 16.31 2.72
N ALA A 53 2.55 16.78 3.63
CA ALA A 53 2.93 17.09 5.02
C ALA A 53 3.51 15.89 5.79
N THR A 54 3.22 14.65 5.35
CA THR A 54 3.78 13.41 5.94
C THR A 54 5.18 13.06 5.43
N THR A 55 5.73 13.85 4.49
CA THR A 55 7.01 13.58 3.83
C THR A 55 7.92 14.79 3.83
N ALA A 56 9.13 14.62 3.30
CA ALA A 56 10.06 15.70 2.98
C ALA A 56 9.49 16.74 1.97
N LEU A 57 8.34 16.45 1.32
CA LEU A 57 7.63 17.37 0.43
C LEU A 57 6.68 18.32 1.16
N ARG A 58 6.65 18.36 2.50
CA ARG A 58 5.80 19.28 3.26
C ARG A 58 5.86 20.71 2.71
N GLY A 59 4.70 21.33 2.54
CA GLY A 59 4.57 22.69 1.98
C GLY A 59 4.68 22.78 0.45
N ARG A 60 4.83 21.67 -0.28
CA ARG A 60 4.64 21.62 -1.72
C ARG A 60 3.16 21.59 -2.10
N ASP A 61 2.86 22.07 -3.30
CA ASP A 61 1.53 21.99 -3.89
C ASP A 61 1.26 20.59 -4.46
N ASP A 62 0.03 20.39 -4.92
CA ASP A 62 -0.46 19.16 -5.54
C ASP A 62 0.00 18.95 -7.00
N LYS A 63 0.92 19.79 -7.50
CA LYS A 63 1.50 19.67 -8.84
C LYS A 63 2.83 18.91 -8.80
N VAL A 64 3.45 18.83 -7.64
CA VAL A 64 4.59 17.92 -7.39
C VAL A 64 4.06 16.48 -7.32
N ALA A 65 4.79 15.53 -7.91
CA ALA A 65 4.39 14.13 -7.87
C ALA A 65 4.15 13.64 -6.43
N TRP A 66 2.96 13.10 -6.17
CA TRP A 66 2.48 12.80 -4.81
C TRP A 66 2.14 11.32 -4.56
N CYS A 67 2.54 10.41 -5.46
CA CYS A 67 2.34 8.96 -5.26
C CYS A 67 2.98 8.44 -3.95
N SER A 68 4.22 8.86 -3.65
CA SER A 68 4.91 8.47 -2.42
C SER A 68 4.26 9.08 -1.17
N SER A 69 3.86 10.36 -1.25
CA SER A 69 3.15 11.04 -0.17
C SER A 69 1.79 10.41 0.14
N PHE A 70 1.07 9.93 -0.87
CA PHE A 70 -0.18 9.19 -0.67
C PHE A 70 0.05 7.88 0.09
N VAL A 71 1.03 7.07 -0.33
CA VAL A 71 1.35 5.80 0.33
C VAL A 71 1.82 6.04 1.76
N GLN A 72 2.69 7.04 1.98
CA GLN A 72 3.10 7.47 3.31
C GLN A 72 1.89 7.82 4.19
N TRP A 73 1.01 8.69 3.69
CA TRP A 73 -0.16 9.13 4.44
C TRP A 73 -1.07 7.97 4.85
N CYS A 74 -1.31 7.00 3.96
CA CYS A 74 -2.13 5.83 4.25
C CYS A 74 -1.55 4.98 5.39
N LEU A 75 -0.23 4.81 5.43
CA LEU A 75 0.45 4.09 6.51
C LEU A 75 0.40 4.87 7.83
N ASP A 76 0.62 6.18 7.79
CA ASP A 76 0.59 7.05 8.97
C ASP A 76 -0.80 7.00 9.65
N GLN A 77 -1.89 6.91 8.88
CA GLN A 77 -3.26 6.81 9.43
C GLN A 77 -3.48 5.57 10.31
N VAL A 78 -2.67 4.52 10.11
CA VAL A 78 -2.76 3.26 10.85
C VAL A 78 -1.54 3.04 11.76
N GLY A 79 -0.77 4.10 12.01
CA GLY A 79 0.38 4.06 12.92
C GLY A 79 1.60 3.31 12.38
N ILE A 80 1.69 3.09 11.07
CA ILE A 80 2.83 2.43 10.44
C ILE A 80 3.81 3.50 9.94
N ALA A 81 5.05 3.46 10.41
CA ALA A 81 6.09 4.36 9.92
C ALA A 81 6.45 4.03 8.46
N GLY A 82 6.25 4.98 7.55
CA GLY A 82 6.71 4.90 6.17
C GLY A 82 8.17 5.36 5.97
N THR A 83 8.52 5.79 4.75
CA THR A 83 9.88 6.28 4.41
C THR A 83 10.10 7.75 4.73
N GLY A 84 9.02 8.54 4.88
CA GLY A 84 9.06 10.00 4.98
C GLY A 84 9.55 10.70 3.70
N SER A 85 9.75 9.98 2.60
CA SER A 85 10.32 10.51 1.36
C SER A 85 9.25 10.77 0.30
N GLY A 86 9.47 11.80 -0.52
CA GLY A 86 8.68 12.04 -1.74
C GLY A 86 9.04 11.12 -2.90
N LEU A 87 10.12 10.35 -2.80
CA LEU A 87 10.62 9.51 -3.90
C LEU A 87 10.00 8.11 -3.86
N ALA A 88 9.32 7.72 -4.95
CA ALA A 88 8.73 6.39 -5.08
C ALA A 88 9.75 5.25 -4.91
N ARG A 89 11.00 5.41 -5.36
CA ARG A 89 12.03 4.38 -5.21
C ARG A 89 12.57 4.24 -3.79
N SER A 90 12.30 5.19 -2.88
CA SER A 90 12.70 5.07 -1.47
C SER A 90 12.11 3.84 -0.79
N TRP A 91 10.94 3.39 -1.25
CA TRP A 91 10.24 2.24 -0.73
C TRP A 91 10.98 0.92 -0.97
N LEU A 92 11.94 0.85 -1.91
CA LEU A 92 12.77 -0.35 -2.12
C LEU A 92 13.60 -0.73 -0.88
N GLY A 93 13.90 0.22 0.00
CA GLY A 93 14.61 -0.04 1.26
C GLY A 93 13.69 -0.22 2.47
N TRP A 94 12.37 -0.17 2.29
CA TRP A 94 11.40 -0.11 3.38
C TRP A 94 10.73 -1.46 3.65
N GLY A 95 10.50 -1.76 4.93
CA GLY A 95 9.75 -2.93 5.35
C GLY A 95 10.40 -4.26 4.94
N LEU A 96 9.57 -5.27 4.72
CA LEU A 96 9.95 -6.60 4.27
C LEU A 96 9.80 -6.70 2.74
N ALA A 97 10.82 -7.23 2.07
CA ALA A 97 10.71 -7.64 0.67
C ALA A 97 9.80 -8.87 0.57
N LEU A 98 8.93 -8.90 -0.44
CA LEU A 98 8.15 -10.10 -0.77
C LEU A 98 8.59 -10.69 -2.11
N GLU A 99 8.63 -12.01 -2.18
CA GLU A 99 8.88 -12.75 -3.43
C GLU A 99 7.63 -12.81 -4.33
N ALA A 100 6.45 -12.86 -3.71
CA ALA A 100 5.15 -12.86 -4.38
C ALA A 100 4.27 -11.73 -3.85
N PRO A 101 3.43 -11.11 -4.70
CA PRO A 101 2.55 -10.04 -4.24
C PRO A 101 1.43 -10.59 -3.37
N ARG A 102 0.92 -9.71 -2.50
CA ARG A 102 -0.31 -9.92 -1.74
C ARG A 102 -1.13 -8.63 -1.76
N PRO A 103 -2.47 -8.67 -1.80
CA PRO A 103 -3.28 -7.47 -1.76
C PRO A 103 -2.87 -6.52 -0.63
N GLY A 104 -2.69 -5.26 -0.97
CA GLY A 104 -2.23 -4.20 -0.08
C GLY A 104 -0.70 -4.06 0.02
N CYS A 105 0.11 -4.93 -0.59
CA CYS A 105 1.54 -4.73 -0.59
C CYS A 105 1.89 -3.49 -1.44
N ILE A 106 2.98 -2.82 -1.08
CA ILE A 106 3.46 -1.67 -1.81
C ILE A 106 4.22 -2.19 -3.04
N ALA A 107 3.74 -1.84 -4.22
CA ALA A 107 4.39 -2.07 -5.49
C ALA A 107 5.32 -0.89 -5.77
N VAL A 108 6.61 -1.13 -5.97
CA VAL A 108 7.54 -0.10 -6.43
C VAL A 108 7.82 -0.34 -7.91
N LEU A 109 7.51 0.64 -8.75
CA LEU A 109 7.66 0.55 -10.20
C LEU A 109 8.76 1.50 -10.68
N SER A 110 9.44 1.10 -11.75
CA SER A 110 10.24 2.01 -12.57
C SER A 110 9.34 2.95 -13.38
N ARG A 111 9.91 4.07 -13.83
CA ARG A 111 9.25 4.98 -14.76
C ARG A 111 10.28 5.45 -15.78
N GLU A 112 9.94 5.33 -17.06
CA GLU A 112 10.83 5.58 -18.20
C GLU A 112 12.01 4.59 -18.22
N ASP A 113 13.07 4.85 -17.46
CA ASP A 113 14.29 4.04 -17.41
C ASP A 113 14.34 3.18 -16.13
N PRO A 114 14.39 1.84 -16.23
CA PRO A 114 14.60 0.95 -15.10
C PRO A 114 15.86 1.26 -14.29
N ALA A 115 16.94 1.72 -14.93
CA ALA A 115 18.19 2.10 -14.27
C ALA A 115 18.17 3.53 -13.67
N GLY A 116 17.17 4.34 -14.01
CA GLY A 116 17.03 5.72 -13.54
C GLY A 116 16.56 5.84 -12.08
N TRP A 117 16.29 7.05 -11.61
CA TRP A 117 15.76 7.28 -10.24
C TRP A 117 14.24 7.44 -10.20
N LYS A 118 13.62 7.73 -11.35
CA LYS A 118 12.17 7.93 -11.46
C LYS A 118 11.43 6.62 -11.22
N GLY A 119 10.29 6.72 -10.57
CA GLY A 119 9.44 5.57 -10.30
C GLY A 119 8.01 5.96 -9.97
N HIS A 120 7.21 4.95 -9.68
CA HIS A 120 5.86 5.07 -9.16
C HIS A 120 5.66 4.08 -8.01
N VAL A 121 4.71 4.38 -7.13
CA VAL A 121 4.39 3.54 -5.98
C VAL A 121 2.89 3.55 -5.72
N GLY A 122 2.34 2.39 -5.39
CA GLY A 122 0.92 2.20 -5.09
C GLY A 122 0.69 0.85 -4.40
N PHE A 123 -0.53 0.62 -3.94
CA PHE A 123 -0.90 -0.63 -3.27
C PHE A 123 -1.41 -1.64 -4.29
N PHE A 124 -0.81 -2.83 -4.33
CA PHE A 124 -1.22 -3.93 -5.19
C PHE A 124 -2.64 -4.40 -4.85
N LEU A 125 -3.47 -4.57 -5.87
CA LEU A 125 -4.81 -5.14 -5.73
C LEU A 125 -4.86 -6.55 -6.32
N ARG A 126 -4.43 -6.67 -7.58
CA ARG A 126 -4.44 -7.92 -8.36
C ARG A 126 -3.49 -7.84 -9.54
N GLU A 127 -3.18 -9.00 -10.09
CA GLU A 127 -2.54 -9.13 -11.40
C GLU A 127 -3.53 -9.76 -12.38
N GLU A 128 -3.67 -9.17 -13.56
CA GLU A 128 -4.59 -9.63 -14.59
C GLU A 128 -3.96 -9.39 -15.96
N ALA A 129 -3.96 -10.41 -16.83
CA ALA A 129 -3.42 -10.33 -18.19
C ALA A 129 -2.00 -9.73 -18.29
N GLY A 130 -1.11 -10.05 -17.34
CA GLY A 130 0.27 -9.53 -17.30
C GLY A 130 0.38 -8.06 -16.87
N ARG A 131 -0.66 -7.53 -16.22
CA ARG A 131 -0.72 -6.15 -15.73
C ARG A 131 -1.02 -6.13 -14.24
N LEU A 132 -0.37 -5.21 -13.54
CA LEU A 132 -0.50 -5.00 -12.11
C LEU A 132 -1.53 -3.89 -11.87
N HIS A 133 -2.63 -4.22 -11.22
CA HIS A 133 -3.64 -3.26 -10.82
C HIS A 133 -3.29 -2.69 -9.45
N LEU A 134 -3.05 -1.38 -9.42
CA LEU A 134 -2.64 -0.66 -8.22
C LEU A 134 -3.67 0.38 -7.82
N LEU A 135 -3.95 0.47 -6.52
CA LEU A 135 -4.59 1.63 -5.90
C LEU A 135 -3.50 2.59 -5.45
N GLY A 136 -3.45 3.77 -6.07
CA GLY A 136 -2.39 4.75 -5.82
C GLY A 136 -2.84 6.17 -6.05
N GLY A 137 -2.07 7.10 -5.48
CA GLY A 137 -2.19 8.53 -5.72
C GLY A 137 -1.36 8.97 -6.92
N ASN A 138 -1.71 10.13 -7.49
CA ASN A 138 -1.08 10.70 -8.68
C ASN A 138 -1.17 9.77 -9.90
N GLN A 139 -2.18 8.90 -9.93
CA GLN A 139 -2.47 8.05 -11.09
C GLN A 139 -3.47 8.80 -11.96
N LEU A 140 -3.00 9.36 -13.08
CA LEU A 140 -3.80 10.30 -13.89
C LEU A 140 -4.32 11.47 -13.05
N ASP A 141 -3.42 12.05 -12.24
CA ASP A 141 -3.70 13.17 -11.33
C ASP A 141 -4.81 12.94 -10.30
N ALA A 142 -5.06 11.66 -9.96
CA ALA A 142 -6.05 11.27 -8.96
C ALA A 142 -5.62 10.07 -8.10
N VAL A 143 -6.33 9.87 -6.99
CA VAL A 143 -6.38 8.60 -6.26
C VAL A 143 -7.39 7.71 -6.97
N ARG A 144 -6.91 6.63 -7.57
CA ARG A 144 -7.74 5.69 -8.33
C ARG A 144 -7.08 4.33 -8.41
N GLU A 145 -7.80 3.35 -8.93
CA GLU A 145 -7.17 2.16 -9.51
C GLU A 145 -6.60 2.49 -10.90
N HIS A 146 -5.40 1.99 -11.18
CA HIS A 146 -4.79 2.02 -12.51
C HIS A 146 -3.88 0.81 -12.70
N ASP A 147 -3.72 0.39 -13.95
CA ASP A 147 -2.97 -0.79 -14.32
C ASP A 147 -1.62 -0.44 -14.96
N TYR A 148 -0.59 -1.20 -14.61
CA TYR A 148 0.78 -1.02 -15.07
C TYR A 148 1.32 -2.31 -15.67
N PRO A 149 2.21 -2.27 -16.69
CA PRO A 149 2.85 -3.49 -17.19
C PRO A 149 3.67 -4.16 -16.09
N ALA A 150 3.54 -5.49 -15.92
CA ALA A 150 4.28 -6.23 -14.89
C ALA A 150 5.79 -6.05 -14.96
N GLY A 151 6.35 -5.90 -16.17
CA GLY A 151 7.78 -5.64 -16.39
C GLY A 151 8.30 -4.30 -15.83
N THR A 152 7.42 -3.41 -15.36
CA THR A 152 7.85 -2.16 -14.68
C THR A 152 8.18 -2.37 -13.21
N LEU A 153 7.79 -3.49 -12.62
CA LEU A 153 7.98 -3.79 -11.20
C LEU A 153 9.47 -3.88 -10.84
N LEU A 154 9.83 -3.20 -9.76
CA LEU A 154 11.16 -3.25 -9.14
C LEU A 154 11.14 -4.03 -7.82
N GLY A 155 10.00 -4.09 -7.13
CA GLY A 155 9.88 -4.91 -5.92
C GLY A 155 8.56 -4.72 -5.17
N TRP A 156 8.25 -5.72 -4.37
CA TRP A 156 7.12 -5.74 -3.46
C TRP A 156 7.57 -5.45 -2.04
N ARG A 157 6.81 -4.65 -1.31
CA ARG A 157 7.14 -4.26 0.07
C ARG A 157 5.95 -4.40 0.99
N TRP A 158 6.22 -4.89 2.19
CA TRP A 158 5.22 -5.13 3.23
C TRP A 158 5.67 -4.50 4.55
N PRO A 159 4.75 -3.96 5.37
CA PRO A 159 5.13 -3.48 6.70
C PRO A 159 5.77 -4.60 7.55
N THR A 160 6.91 -4.32 8.17
CA THR A 160 7.57 -5.27 9.09
C THR A 160 6.68 -5.55 10.29
N GLY A 161 6.56 -6.83 10.67
CA GLY A 161 5.76 -7.25 11.83
C GLY A 161 4.25 -7.32 11.60
N TRP A 162 3.78 -7.10 10.37
CA TRP A 162 2.37 -7.25 10.01
C TRP A 162 2.10 -8.62 9.35
N PRO A 163 1.00 -9.29 9.73
CA PRO A 163 0.66 -10.63 9.24
C PRO A 163 0.37 -10.65 7.74
#